data_AF-A0A125W3K8-F1
#
_entry.id   AF-A0A125W3K8-F1
#
_cell.length_a   1.000
_cell.length_b   1.000
_cell.length_c   1.000
_cell.angle_alpha   90.00
_cell.angle_beta   90.00
_cell.angle_gamma   90.00
#
_symmetry.space_group_name_H-M   'P 1'
#
loop_
_entity.id
_entity.type
_entity.pdbx_description
1 polymer ?
#
loop_
_entity_poly.entity_id
_entity_poly.type
_entity_poly.pdbx_seq_one_letter_code
_entity_poly.pdbx_strand_id
1 'polypeptide(L)'
;MSLNSLLLLLIFGGIAIIGYFVKDLPNLFRELAVEESRGKNEREIQKEAFFRQIKGSDIDEAFNYWTSLMVDMDNKINQIGTASGKKEFVKMQQKVLMYGSNGTVTILSSMMQHVYRRGELKNTVKVSFGDQDSTKENIQNYMLMFYIAYLISSLKKDFTGYSIDPIEILLIKINDIDSHKNKPLFEQAEKNVRKELKKLGVTI
;
A
#
# COMPACT_ATOMS: atom_id res chain seq x y z
N MET A 1 -70.14 -24.21 -1.60
CA MET A 1 -68.73 -24.11 -1.15
C MET A 1 -68.77 -23.79 0.34
N SER A 2 -68.14 -24.59 1.21
CA SER A 2 -68.15 -24.30 2.64
C SER A 2 -67.27 -23.08 2.92
N LEU A 3 -67.61 -22.30 3.96
CA LEU A 3 -66.85 -21.10 4.35
C LEU A 3 -65.35 -21.40 4.54
N ASN A 4 -65.03 -22.59 5.04
CA ASN A 4 -63.66 -23.08 5.23
C ASN A 4 -62.89 -23.27 3.91
N SER A 5 -63.56 -23.74 2.85
CA SER A 5 -62.92 -23.90 1.54
C SER A 5 -62.60 -22.56 0.88
N LEU A 6 -63.44 -21.54 1.09
CA LEU A 6 -63.18 -20.18 0.60
C LEU A 6 -61.99 -19.54 1.34
N LEU A 7 -61.92 -19.76 2.66
CA LEU A 7 -60.86 -19.23 3.51
C LEU A 7 -59.49 -19.86 3.18
N LEU A 8 -59.46 -21.16 2.90
CA LEU A 8 -58.25 -21.86 2.45
C LEU A 8 -57.74 -21.36 1.09
N LEU A 9 -58.64 -21.05 0.16
CA LEU A 9 -58.28 -20.54 -1.16
C LEU A 9 -57.69 -19.13 -1.08
N LEU A 10 -58.22 -18.28 -0.19
CA LEU A 10 -57.65 -16.97 0.12
C LEU A 10 -56.27 -17.06 0.77
N ILE A 11 -56.06 -18.00 1.70
CA ILE A 11 -54.75 -18.24 2.32
C ILE A 11 -53.74 -18.72 1.27
N PHE A 12 -54.12 -19.65 0.41
CA PHE A 12 -53.27 -20.12 -0.68
C PHE A 12 -52.91 -18.99 -1.67
N GLY A 13 -53.89 -18.16 -2.03
CA GLY A 13 -53.66 -16.97 -2.85
C GLY A 13 -52.69 -15.99 -2.18
N GLY A 14 -52.86 -15.75 -0.88
CA GLY A 14 -51.97 -14.89 -0.10
C GLY A 14 -50.52 -15.43 -0.04
N ILE A 15 -50.35 -16.73 0.18
CA ILE A 15 -49.03 -17.38 0.20
C ILE A 15 -48.36 -17.31 -1.18
N ALA A 16 -49.12 -17.48 -2.27
CA ALA A 16 -48.58 -17.35 -3.63
C ALA A 16 -48.08 -15.93 -3.93
N ILE A 17 -48.82 -14.91 -3.49
CA ILE A 17 -48.42 -13.51 -3.63
C ILE A 17 -47.14 -13.24 -2.81
N ILE A 18 -47.08 -13.68 -1.55
CA ILE A 18 -45.90 -13.52 -0.70
C ILE A 18 -44.70 -14.24 -1.32
N GLY A 19 -44.87 -15.47 -1.82
CA GLY A 19 -43.81 -16.23 -2.48
C GLY A 19 -43.25 -15.53 -3.73
N TYR A 20 -44.11 -14.84 -4.49
CA TYR A 20 -43.69 -14.05 -5.64
C TYR A 20 -42.78 -12.87 -5.23
N PHE A 21 -43.15 -12.12 -4.18
CA PHE A 21 -42.32 -11.02 -3.68
C PHE A 21 -41.02 -11.49 -2.98
N VAL A 22 -41.07 -12.60 -2.26
CA VAL A 22 -39.89 -13.18 -1.58
C VAL A 22 -38.87 -13.74 -2.55
N LYS A 23 -39.29 -14.17 -3.74
CA LYS A 23 -38.40 -14.67 -4.79
C LYS A 23 -37.41 -13.60 -5.30
N ASP A 24 -37.84 -12.34 -5.35
CA ASP A 24 -37.05 -11.26 -5.94
C ASP A 24 -36.18 -10.50 -4.91
N LEU A 25 -36.50 -10.64 -3.62
CA LEU A 25 -35.71 -10.10 -2.51
C LEU A 25 -34.20 -10.43 -2.57
N PRO A 26 -33.78 -11.68 -2.82
CA PRO A 26 -32.35 -12.02 -2.96
C PRO A 26 -31.66 -11.27 -4.10
N ASN A 27 -32.37 -11.07 -5.22
CA ASN A 27 -31.82 -10.35 -6.38
C ASN A 27 -31.65 -8.86 -6.06
N LEU A 28 -32.64 -8.24 -5.40
CA LEU A 28 -32.58 -6.85 -4.98
C LEU A 28 -31.46 -6.59 -3.97
N PHE A 29 -31.27 -7.49 -2.99
CA PHE A 29 -30.15 -7.36 -2.05
C PHE A 29 -28.79 -7.46 -2.74
N ARG A 30 -28.65 -8.39 -3.70
CA ARG A 30 -27.43 -8.52 -4.49
C ARG A 30 -27.18 -7.26 -5.33
N GLU A 31 -28.22 -6.73 -5.99
CA GLU A 31 -28.11 -5.52 -6.80
C GLU A 31 -27.73 -4.31 -5.96
N LEU A 32 -28.36 -4.13 -4.79
CA LEU A 32 -28.07 -3.02 -3.88
C LEU A 32 -26.65 -3.10 -3.30
N ALA A 33 -26.17 -4.31 -2.97
CA ALA A 33 -24.78 -4.53 -2.55
C ALA A 33 -23.78 -4.25 -3.69
N VAL A 34 -24.12 -4.64 -4.93
CA VAL A 34 -23.30 -4.35 -6.11
C VAL A 34 -23.28 -2.86 -6.43
N GLU A 35 -24.41 -2.16 -6.31
CA GLU A 35 -24.54 -0.73 -6.54
C GLU A 35 -23.80 0.08 -5.48
N GLU A 36 -23.88 -0.30 -4.19
CA GLU A 36 -23.09 0.34 -3.12
C GLU A 36 -21.58 0.16 -3.37
N SER A 37 -21.17 -1.04 -3.80
CA SER A 37 -19.78 -1.33 -4.18
C SER A 37 -19.33 -0.47 -5.37
N ARG A 38 -20.16 -0.38 -6.42
CA ARG A 38 -19.90 0.47 -7.61
C ARG A 38 -19.82 1.94 -7.24
N GLY A 39 -20.75 2.46 -6.44
CA GLY A 39 -20.75 3.86 -6.01
C GLY A 39 -19.53 4.23 -5.16
N LYS A 40 -19.07 3.32 -4.28
CA LYS A 40 -17.80 3.49 -3.56
C LYS A 40 -16.62 3.51 -4.54
N ASN A 41 -16.57 2.55 -5.47
CA ASN A 41 -15.47 2.44 -6.43
C ASN A 41 -15.40 3.65 -7.38
N GLU A 42 -16.54 4.10 -7.92
CA GLU A 42 -16.62 5.29 -8.78
C GLU A 42 -16.19 6.57 -8.05
N ARG A 43 -16.59 6.73 -6.79
CA ARG A 43 -16.17 7.87 -5.97
C ARG A 43 -14.66 7.86 -5.72
N GLU A 44 -14.06 6.70 -5.50
CA GLU A 44 -12.60 6.57 -5.36
C GLU A 44 -11.88 6.85 -6.69
N ILE A 45 -12.38 6.32 -7.81
CA ILE A 45 -11.85 6.60 -9.15
C ILE A 45 -11.91 8.09 -9.48
N GLN A 46 -13.01 8.76 -9.15
CA GLN A 46 -13.17 10.20 -9.38
C GLN A 46 -12.21 11.03 -8.53
N LYS A 47 -12.01 10.69 -7.26
CA LYS A 47 -10.99 11.33 -6.41
C LYS A 47 -9.60 11.12 -7.00
N GLU A 48 -9.26 9.90 -7.38
CA GLU A 48 -7.96 9.55 -7.95
C GLU A 48 -7.71 10.29 -9.28
N ALA A 49 -8.72 10.35 -10.15
CA ALA A 49 -8.68 11.11 -11.40
C ALA A 49 -8.51 12.62 -11.16
N PHE A 50 -9.25 13.19 -10.20
CA PHE A 50 -9.12 14.59 -9.78
C PHE A 50 -7.70 14.91 -9.27
N PHE A 51 -7.11 14.04 -8.45
CA PHE A 51 -5.75 14.24 -7.94
C PHE A 51 -4.68 14.05 -9.02
N ARG A 52 -4.85 13.09 -9.94
CA ARG A 52 -3.97 12.93 -11.12
C ARG A 52 -4.02 14.15 -12.05
N GLN A 53 -5.22 14.67 -12.33
CA GLN A 53 -5.41 15.78 -13.26
C GLN A 53 -4.84 17.10 -12.72
N ILE A 54 -4.99 17.36 -11.41
CA ILE A 54 -4.58 18.65 -10.84
C ILE A 54 -3.10 18.67 -10.48
N LYS A 55 -2.49 17.52 -10.10
CA LYS A 55 -1.15 17.52 -9.47
C LYS A 55 -0.26 16.32 -9.80
N GLY A 56 -0.34 15.79 -11.02
CA GLY A 56 0.60 14.76 -11.50
C GLY A 56 2.08 15.10 -11.27
N SER A 57 2.46 16.39 -11.32
CA SER A 57 3.83 16.85 -11.04
C SER A 57 4.26 16.65 -9.58
N ASP A 58 3.34 16.69 -8.62
CA ASP A 58 3.69 16.54 -7.20
C ASP A 58 3.98 15.09 -6.85
N ILE A 59 3.18 14.15 -7.39
CA ILE A 59 3.42 12.72 -7.21
C ILE A 59 4.64 12.24 -8.00
N ASP A 60 4.88 12.82 -9.18
CA ASP A 60 6.11 12.61 -9.96
C ASP A 60 7.35 13.10 -9.19
N GLU A 61 7.32 14.30 -8.58
CA GLU A 61 8.43 14.78 -7.74
C GLU A 61 8.72 13.83 -6.57
N ALA A 62 7.68 13.33 -5.90
CA ALA A 62 7.84 12.34 -4.83
C ALA A 62 8.41 11.02 -5.36
N PHE A 63 7.87 10.49 -6.45
CA PHE A 63 8.34 9.27 -7.09
C PHE A 63 9.81 9.37 -7.50
N ASN A 64 10.20 10.47 -8.14
CA ASN A 64 11.57 10.75 -8.54
C ASN A 64 12.50 10.85 -7.33
N TYR A 65 12.08 11.51 -6.26
CA TYR A 65 12.86 11.59 -5.02
C TYR A 65 13.11 10.19 -4.42
N TRP A 66 12.07 9.39 -4.22
CA TRP A 66 12.21 8.06 -3.60
C TRP A 66 13.00 7.10 -4.49
N THR A 67 12.83 7.19 -5.82
CA THR A 67 13.63 6.43 -6.78
C THR A 67 15.11 6.84 -6.70
N SER A 68 15.39 8.15 -6.60
CA SER A 68 16.77 8.63 -6.45
C SER A 68 17.42 8.17 -5.15
N LEU A 69 16.65 8.03 -4.05
CA LEU A 69 17.12 7.47 -2.79
C LEU A 69 17.54 6.00 -2.94
N MET A 70 16.93 5.25 -3.85
CA MET A 70 17.30 3.87 -4.11
C MET A 70 18.54 3.75 -4.98
N VAL A 71 18.62 4.56 -6.04
CA VAL A 71 19.72 4.50 -7.01
C VAL A 71 21.02 5.08 -6.44
N ASP A 72 20.92 6.17 -5.66
CA ASP A 72 22.06 6.91 -5.09
C ASP A 72 21.93 7.05 -3.56
N MET A 73 21.80 5.91 -2.90
CA MET A 73 21.50 5.82 -1.47
C MET A 73 22.51 6.53 -0.57
N ASP A 74 23.82 6.33 -0.79
CA ASP A 74 24.87 6.90 0.05
C ASP A 74 24.83 8.43 0.04
N ASN A 75 24.78 9.03 -1.15
CA ASN A 75 24.72 10.48 -1.28
C ASN A 75 23.40 11.04 -0.76
N LYS A 76 22.28 10.38 -1.04
CA LYS A 76 20.95 10.86 -0.60
C LYS A 76 20.79 10.80 0.92
N ILE A 77 21.30 9.77 1.59
CA ILE A 77 21.28 9.69 3.05
C ILE A 77 22.15 10.79 3.67
N ASN A 78 23.34 11.04 3.11
CA ASN A 78 24.18 12.14 3.54
C ASN A 78 23.48 13.50 3.37
N GLN A 79 22.80 13.70 2.24
CA GLN A 79 21.99 14.90 1.99
C GLN A 79 20.87 15.06 3.02
N ILE A 80 20.14 13.99 3.36
CA ILE A 80 19.08 14.00 4.40
C ILE A 80 19.64 14.42 5.77
N GLY A 81 20.93 14.22 6.05
CA GLY A 81 21.58 14.71 7.27
C GLY A 81 21.65 16.24 7.38
N THR A 82 21.60 16.95 6.26
CA THR A 82 21.70 18.42 6.19
C THR A 82 20.36 19.12 6.47
N ALA A 83 20.38 20.41 6.82
CA ALA A 83 19.15 21.16 7.07
C ALA A 83 18.23 21.25 5.84
N SER A 84 18.80 21.45 4.65
CA SER A 84 18.05 21.47 3.38
C SER A 84 17.48 20.10 3.05
N GLY A 85 18.28 19.03 3.18
CA GLY A 85 17.81 17.67 2.90
C GLY A 85 16.75 17.19 3.87
N LYS A 86 16.79 17.57 5.16
CA LYS A 86 15.69 17.31 6.10
C LYS A 86 14.39 17.97 5.64
N LYS A 87 14.45 19.22 5.19
CA LYS A 87 13.29 19.96 4.68
C LYS A 87 12.73 19.31 3.41
N GLU A 88 13.61 18.89 2.50
CA GLU A 88 13.23 18.15 1.29
C GLU A 88 12.58 16.81 1.66
N PHE A 89 13.18 16.02 2.55
CA PHE A 89 12.63 14.75 3.01
C PHE A 89 11.22 14.88 3.59
N VAL A 90 10.99 15.88 4.46
CA VAL A 90 9.66 16.18 5.02
C VAL A 90 8.69 16.62 3.92
N LYS A 91 9.12 17.44 2.96
CA LYS A 91 8.30 17.83 1.80
C LYS A 91 7.86 16.60 0.99
N MET A 92 8.75 15.63 0.82
CA MET A 92 8.44 14.40 0.08
C MET A 92 7.49 13.49 0.85
N GLN A 93 7.64 13.38 2.17
CA GLN A 93 6.64 12.71 3.01
C GLN A 93 5.27 13.37 2.88
N GLN A 94 5.22 14.71 2.96
CA GLN A 94 3.97 15.46 2.80
C GLN A 94 3.30 15.18 1.46
N LYS A 95 4.05 15.14 0.36
CA LYS A 95 3.50 14.83 -0.97
C LYS A 95 2.91 13.42 -1.03
N VAL A 96 3.60 12.43 -0.46
CA VAL A 96 3.05 11.06 -0.38
C VAL A 96 1.77 11.02 0.45
N LEU A 97 1.72 11.74 1.58
CA LEU A 97 0.52 11.82 2.42
C LEU A 97 -0.67 12.50 1.72
N MET A 98 -0.39 13.50 0.88
CA MET A 98 -1.44 14.26 0.20
C MET A 98 -1.97 13.57 -1.06
N TYR A 99 -1.11 12.86 -1.79
CA TYR A 99 -1.42 12.40 -3.15
C TYR A 99 -1.25 10.90 -3.37
N GLY A 100 -0.55 10.20 -2.49
CA GLY A 100 -0.42 8.75 -2.57
C GLY A 100 -1.74 8.05 -2.25
N SER A 101 -1.94 6.87 -2.82
CA SER A 101 -3.05 6.00 -2.42
C SER A 101 -2.92 5.56 -0.96
N ASN A 102 -4.00 5.03 -0.41
CA ASN A 102 -4.03 4.57 0.98
C ASN A 102 -2.96 3.49 1.25
N GLY A 103 -2.69 2.65 0.25
CA GLY A 103 -1.60 1.66 0.29
C GLY A 103 -0.22 2.32 0.36
N THR A 104 0.04 3.31 -0.51
CA THR A 104 1.30 4.08 -0.53
C THR A 104 1.55 4.79 0.79
N VAL A 105 0.53 5.44 1.37
CA VAL A 105 0.62 6.11 2.67
C VAL A 105 0.95 5.11 3.78
N THR A 106 0.29 3.95 3.77
CA THR A 106 0.56 2.88 4.73
C THR A 106 2.01 2.41 4.64
N ILE A 107 2.53 2.17 3.43
CA ILE A 107 3.93 1.77 3.21
C ILE A 107 4.89 2.83 3.75
N LEU A 108 4.68 4.11 3.43
CA LEU A 108 5.50 5.21 3.95
C LEU A 108 5.48 5.23 5.48
N SER A 109 4.30 5.10 6.09
CA SER A 109 4.17 5.10 7.55
C SER A 109 4.93 3.93 8.20
N SER A 110 4.85 2.73 7.62
CA SER A 110 5.54 1.54 8.11
C SER A 110 7.05 1.69 7.97
N MET A 111 7.51 2.23 6.84
CA MET A 111 8.91 2.55 6.61
C MET A 111 9.43 3.56 7.66
N MET A 112 8.69 4.64 7.91
CA MET A 112 9.09 5.63 8.92
C MET A 112 9.09 5.04 10.33
N GLN A 113 8.11 4.22 10.68
CA GLN A 113 8.09 3.51 11.96
C GLN A 113 9.28 2.55 12.11
N HIS A 114 9.67 1.86 11.05
CA HIS A 114 10.87 1.01 11.03
C HIS A 114 12.14 1.83 11.32
N VAL A 115 12.28 2.99 10.66
CA VAL A 115 13.41 3.90 10.87
C VAL A 115 13.41 4.48 12.29
N TYR A 116 12.26 4.91 12.81
CA TYR A 116 12.15 5.50 14.15
C TYR A 116 12.35 4.48 15.27
N ARG A 117 11.81 3.27 15.14
CA ARG A 117 11.99 2.22 16.17
C ARG A 117 13.44 1.74 16.28
N ARG A 118 14.24 1.95 15.24
CA ARG A 118 15.69 1.71 15.29
C ARG A 118 16.45 2.76 16.11
N GLY A 119 15.83 3.92 16.38
CA GLY A 119 16.43 5.00 17.16
C GLY A 119 15.61 5.34 18.41
N GLU A 120 16.16 5.07 19.59
CA GLU A 120 16.02 6.07 20.66
C GLU A 120 16.64 7.38 20.11
N LEU A 121 15.78 8.29 19.67
CA LEU A 121 16.14 9.43 18.81
C LEU A 121 17.07 10.44 19.52
N LYS A 122 18.39 10.27 19.37
CA LYS A 122 19.29 11.42 19.17
C LYS A 122 19.40 11.65 17.66
N ASN A 123 19.22 12.91 17.29
CA ASN A 123 19.04 13.46 15.94
C ASN A 123 20.30 13.34 15.05
N THR A 124 20.85 12.14 14.91
CA THR A 124 21.99 11.82 14.05
C THR A 124 21.72 10.48 13.38
N VAL A 125 21.25 10.54 12.15
CA VAL A 125 21.15 9.38 11.25
C VAL A 125 22.58 8.90 10.97
N LYS A 126 23.02 7.84 11.66
CA LYS A 126 24.14 7.01 11.20
C LYS A 126 23.53 5.77 10.56
N VAL A 127 23.28 5.83 9.26
CA VAL A 127 23.14 4.59 8.49
C VAL A 127 24.55 4.15 8.16
N SER A 128 25.08 3.20 8.93
CA SER A 128 26.32 2.51 8.56
C SER A 128 25.96 1.40 7.58
N PHE A 129 26.45 1.51 6.35
CA PHE A 129 26.48 0.41 5.38
C PHE A 129 27.82 -0.34 5.40
N GLY A 130 28.43 -0.45 6.59
CA GLY A 130 29.74 -1.08 6.76
C GLY A 130 29.82 -1.89 8.04
N ASP A 131 30.12 -3.18 7.86
CA ASP A 131 30.65 -4.16 8.82
C ASP A 131 30.24 -3.97 10.30
N GLN A 132 28.96 -4.25 10.59
CA GLN A 132 28.55 -4.66 11.93
C GLN A 132 27.97 -6.07 11.85
N ASP A 133 28.75 -7.01 12.38
CA ASP A 133 28.62 -8.46 12.26
C ASP A 133 27.46 -9.03 13.11
N SER A 134 26.28 -8.42 13.00
CA SER A 134 25.05 -8.96 13.59
C SER A 134 24.02 -9.22 12.49
N THR A 135 23.68 -10.49 12.30
CA THR A 135 22.65 -10.97 11.36
C THR A 135 21.36 -10.16 11.44
N LYS A 136 20.99 -9.70 12.64
CA LYS A 136 19.81 -8.86 12.89
C LYS A 136 19.91 -7.50 12.20
N GLU A 137 21.04 -6.81 12.31
CA GLU A 137 21.20 -5.48 11.71
C GLU A 137 21.13 -5.53 10.18
N ASN A 138 21.76 -6.54 9.58
CA ASN A 138 21.68 -6.76 8.14
C ASN A 138 20.23 -6.98 7.67
N ILE A 139 19.44 -7.78 8.40
CA ILE A 139 18.01 -7.94 8.11
C ILE A 139 17.25 -6.62 8.22
N GLN A 140 17.51 -5.79 9.24
CA GLN A 140 16.85 -4.49 9.39
C GLN A 140 17.20 -3.53 8.25
N ASN A 141 18.45 -3.56 7.77
CA ASN A 141 18.89 -2.78 6.61
C ASN A 141 18.16 -3.25 5.34
N TYR A 142 18.11 -4.56 5.08
CA TYR A 142 17.36 -5.10 3.94
C TYR A 142 15.85 -4.82 4.03
N MET A 143 15.27 -4.85 5.23
CA MET A 143 13.86 -4.46 5.42
C MET A 143 13.63 -3.00 5.01
N LEU A 144 14.54 -2.09 5.37
CA LEU A 144 14.45 -0.69 4.94
C LEU A 144 14.52 -0.56 3.41
N MET A 145 15.40 -1.33 2.76
CA MET A 145 15.49 -1.35 1.29
C MET A 145 14.19 -1.84 0.65
N PHE A 146 13.60 -2.92 1.19
CA PHE A 146 12.30 -3.41 0.73
C PHE A 146 11.19 -2.38 0.94
N TYR A 147 11.16 -1.70 2.09
CA TYR A 147 10.20 -0.62 2.33
C TYR A 147 10.30 0.49 1.28
N ILE A 148 11.52 0.91 0.94
CA ILE A 148 11.77 1.91 -0.11
C ILE A 148 11.30 1.37 -1.47
N ALA A 149 11.63 0.13 -1.83
CA ALA A 149 11.23 -0.48 -3.09
C ALA A 149 9.70 -0.63 -3.21
N TYR A 150 9.02 -1.04 -2.14
CA TYR A 150 7.55 -1.09 -2.09
C TYR A 150 6.94 0.30 -2.26
N LEU A 151 7.53 1.32 -1.62
CA LEU A 151 7.06 2.70 -1.75
C LEU A 151 7.20 3.20 -3.20
N ILE A 152 8.34 2.94 -3.84
CA ILE A 152 8.59 3.31 -5.25
C ILE A 152 7.59 2.59 -6.16
N SER A 153 7.39 1.29 -5.97
CA SER A 153 6.43 0.49 -6.75
C SER A 153 5.00 1.04 -6.61
N SER A 154 4.57 1.34 -5.38
CA SER A 154 3.25 1.90 -5.10
C SER A 154 3.08 3.30 -5.68
N LEU A 155 4.08 4.18 -5.57
CA LEU A 155 4.06 5.50 -6.18
C LEU A 155 4.04 5.45 -7.71
N LYS A 156 4.75 4.50 -8.33
CA LYS A 156 4.70 4.28 -9.77
C LYS A 156 3.30 3.88 -10.21
N LYS A 157 2.62 3.03 -9.44
CA LYS A 157 1.24 2.63 -9.70
C LYS A 157 0.29 3.83 -9.56
N ASP A 158 0.45 4.62 -8.50
CA ASP A 158 -0.38 5.83 -8.30
C ASP A 158 -0.20 6.84 -9.45
N PHE A 159 1.03 7.00 -9.95
CA PHE A 159 1.34 7.93 -11.04
C PHE A 159 0.95 7.41 -12.44
N THR A 160 1.26 6.14 -12.74
CA THR A 160 1.20 5.59 -14.11
C THR A 160 0.15 4.49 -14.30
N GLY A 161 -0.38 3.94 -13.22
CA GLY A 161 -1.21 2.72 -13.24
C GLY A 161 -0.42 1.41 -13.32
N TYR A 162 0.89 1.46 -13.59
CA TYR A 162 1.74 0.26 -13.70
C TYR A 162 2.50 -0.01 -12.40
N SER A 163 2.59 -1.29 -12.04
CA SER A 163 3.40 -1.78 -10.92
C SER A 163 4.71 -2.38 -11.43
N ILE A 164 5.79 -2.22 -10.68
CA ILE A 164 7.06 -2.95 -10.86
C ILE A 164 7.24 -3.83 -9.63
N ASP A 165 7.79 -5.03 -9.79
CA ASP A 165 8.10 -5.86 -8.62
C ASP A 165 9.20 -5.17 -7.78
N PRO A 166 9.00 -4.90 -6.49
CA PRO A 166 10.03 -4.33 -5.63
C PRO A 166 11.37 -5.08 -5.67
N ILE A 167 11.37 -6.40 -5.91
CA ILE A 167 12.62 -7.15 -6.04
C ILE A 167 13.41 -6.71 -7.28
N GLU A 168 12.74 -6.43 -8.40
CA GLU A 168 13.38 -5.94 -9.63
C GLU A 168 14.04 -4.58 -9.41
N ILE A 169 13.44 -3.72 -8.59
CA ILE A 169 14.01 -2.43 -8.20
C ILE A 169 15.33 -2.63 -7.43
N LEU A 170 15.36 -3.60 -6.52
CA LEU A 170 16.54 -3.89 -5.70
C LEU A 170 17.67 -4.54 -6.51
N LEU A 171 17.32 -5.39 -7.48
CA LEU A 171 18.28 -6.04 -8.38
C LEU A 171 19.05 -5.03 -9.26
N ILE A 172 18.53 -3.83 -9.48
CA ILE A 172 19.26 -2.76 -10.19
C ILE A 172 20.50 -2.30 -9.39
N LYS A 173 20.49 -2.41 -8.06
CA LYS A 173 21.54 -1.85 -7.18
C LYS A 173 22.38 -2.89 -6.45
N ILE A 174 21.80 -4.03 -6.08
CA ILE A 174 22.45 -5.05 -5.25
C ILE A 174 23.02 -6.15 -6.15
N ASN A 175 24.34 -6.23 -6.24
CA ASN A 175 25.03 -7.18 -7.11
C ASN A 175 25.31 -8.55 -6.44
N ASP A 176 25.17 -8.65 -5.11
CA ASP A 176 25.56 -9.80 -4.30
C ASP A 176 24.38 -10.44 -3.54
N ILE A 177 23.16 -10.17 -4.01
CA ILE A 177 21.90 -10.64 -3.43
C ILE A 177 21.80 -12.16 -3.39
N ASP A 178 22.36 -12.84 -4.40
CA ASP A 178 22.35 -14.29 -4.56
C ASP A 178 23.50 -14.99 -3.84
N SER A 179 24.33 -14.25 -3.10
CA SER A 179 25.39 -14.86 -2.30
C SER A 179 24.81 -15.76 -1.20
N HIS A 180 25.48 -16.87 -0.90
CA HIS A 180 25.07 -17.82 0.13
C HIS A 180 24.87 -17.16 1.51
N LYS A 181 25.55 -16.03 1.77
CA LYS A 181 25.43 -15.27 3.02
C LYS A 181 24.22 -14.33 3.01
N ASN A 182 23.97 -13.60 1.93
CA ASN A 182 22.98 -12.53 1.90
C ASN A 182 21.59 -12.99 1.49
N LYS A 183 21.48 -13.99 0.60
CA LYS A 183 20.21 -14.53 0.12
C LYS A 183 19.21 -14.87 1.24
N PRO A 184 19.55 -15.65 2.27
CA PRO A 184 18.59 -15.98 3.33
C PRO A 184 18.15 -14.75 4.15
N LEU A 185 19.05 -13.78 4.34
CA LEU A 185 18.74 -12.54 5.07
C LEU A 185 17.82 -11.64 4.26
N PHE A 186 18.05 -11.58 2.95
CA PHE A 186 17.26 -10.82 2.01
C PHE A 186 15.85 -11.39 1.88
N GLU A 187 15.71 -12.70 1.67
CA GLU A 187 14.41 -13.40 1.65
C GLU A 187 13.65 -13.23 2.96
N GLN A 188 14.36 -13.28 4.10
CA GLN A 188 13.75 -13.06 5.40
C GLN A 188 13.25 -11.62 5.58
N ALA A 189 14.03 -10.64 5.12
CA ALA A 189 13.63 -9.23 5.16
C ALA A 189 12.38 -8.97 4.30
N GLU A 190 12.34 -9.51 3.08
CA GLU A 190 11.17 -9.43 2.20
C GLU A 190 9.92 -9.99 2.91
N LYS A 191 10.06 -11.21 3.44
CA LYS A 191 8.96 -11.90 4.12
C LYS A 191 8.44 -11.11 5.31
N ASN A 192 9.32 -10.48 6.08
CA ASN A 192 8.93 -9.64 7.21
C ASN A 192 8.15 -8.41 6.75
N VAL A 193 8.67 -7.67 5.77
CA VAL A 193 8.01 -6.47 5.24
C VAL A 193 6.65 -6.83 4.61
N ARG A 194 6.59 -7.87 3.76
CA ARG A 194 5.32 -8.35 3.18
C ARG A 194 4.30 -8.72 4.25
N LYS A 195 4.73 -9.38 5.32
CA LYS A 195 3.85 -9.76 6.44
C LYS A 195 3.33 -8.53 7.19
N GLU A 196 4.17 -7.54 7.44
CA GLU A 196 3.78 -6.30 8.11
C GLU A 196 2.78 -5.49 7.29
N LEU A 197 3.06 -5.31 6.00
CA LEU A 197 2.20 -4.58 5.08
C LEU A 197 0.85 -5.30 4.85
N LYS A 198 0.85 -6.63 4.68
CA LYS A 198 -0.41 -7.41 4.56
C LYS A 198 -1.30 -7.30 5.80
N LYS A 199 -0.73 -7.28 7.01
CA LYS A 199 -1.49 -7.08 8.25
C LYS A 199 -2.20 -5.72 8.29
N LEU A 200 -1.64 -4.72 7.63
CA LEU A 200 -2.18 -3.36 7.53
C LEU A 200 -3.12 -3.18 6.33
N GLY A 201 -3.45 -4.27 5.61
CA GLY A 201 -4.38 -4.24 4.49
C GLY A 201 -3.76 -3.79 3.15
N VAL A 202 -2.44 -3.66 3.08
CA VAL A 202 -1.77 -3.38 1.80
C VAL A 202 -1.81 -4.63 0.94
N THR A 203 -2.40 -4.51 -0.26
CA THR A 203 -2.37 -5.58 -1.26
C THR A 203 -1.09 -5.43 -2.06
N ILE A 204 -0.24 -6.45 -1.97
CA ILE A 204 1.12 -6.50 -2.51
C ILE A 204 1.19 -7.59 -3.58
#